data_AF-A0A660YD12-F1
#
_entry.id   AF-A0A660YD12-F1
#
_cell.length_a   1.000
_cell.length_b   1.000
_cell.length_c   1.000
_cell.angle_alpha   90.00
_cell.angle_beta   90.00
_cell.angle_gamma   90.00
#
_symmetry.space_group_name_H-M   'P 1'
#
loop_
_entity.id
_entity.type
_entity.pdbx_description
1 polymer ?
#
loop_
_entity_poly.entity_id
_entity_poly.type
_entity_poly.pdbx_seq_one_letter_code
_entity_poly.pdbx_strand_id
1 'polypeptide(L)'
;MLEFVWGTEGPKVELEGLREVGGMIVEKYGLGDVTVIFVDDARITKLNREFLGRDFPTDVLAFDLRDPSPEGPSGEVYVCLERAEEQAQEF
;
A
#
# COMPACT_ATOMS: atom_id res chain seq x y z
N MET A 1 9.37 -6.28 8.82
CA MET A 1 10.11 -5.35 7.94
C MET A 1 9.15 -4.47 7.14
N LEU A 2 9.51 -3.24 6.77
CA LEU A 2 8.71 -2.41 5.85
C LEU A 2 9.47 -2.18 4.54
N GLU A 3 8.87 -2.59 3.43
CA GLU A 3 9.45 -2.46 2.09
C GLU A 3 8.53 -1.68 1.13
N PHE A 4 9.14 -1.05 0.14
CA PHE A 4 8.44 -0.32 -0.92
C PHE A 4 8.84 -0.89 -2.28
N VAL A 5 7.86 -1.29 -3.09
CA VAL A 5 8.07 -1.99 -4.36
C VAL A 5 7.15 -1.40 -5.43
N TRP A 6 7.59 -1.42 -6.69
CA TRP A 6 6.75 -1.09 -7.84
C TRP A 6 6.16 -2.36 -8.45
N GLY A 7 4.84 -2.50 -8.39
CA GLY A 7 4.09 -3.60 -9.00
C GLY A 7 3.72 -3.35 -10.46
N THR A 8 3.71 -2.09 -10.90
CA THR A 8 3.54 -1.67 -12.30
C THR A 8 4.48 -0.51 -12.62
N GLU A 9 4.63 -0.18 -13.91
CA GLU A 9 5.19 1.12 -14.30
C GLU A 9 4.26 2.24 -13.83
N GLY A 10 4.83 3.40 -13.50
CA GLY A 10 4.06 4.50 -12.94
C GLY A 10 4.94 5.68 -12.51
N PRO A 11 4.31 6.72 -11.94
CA PRO A 11 5.03 7.89 -11.44
C PRO A 11 6.02 7.48 -10.34
N LYS A 12 7.14 8.21 -10.29
CA LYS A 12 8.13 8.03 -9.22
C LYS A 12 7.74 8.91 -8.03
N VAL A 13 7.67 8.29 -6.86
CA VAL A 13 7.45 8.99 -5.59
C VAL A 13 8.77 9.12 -4.83
N GLU A 14 8.93 10.22 -4.08
CA GLU A 14 10.05 10.41 -3.17
C GLU A 14 9.91 9.47 -1.96
N LEU A 15 10.86 8.55 -1.80
CA LEU A 15 10.80 7.54 -0.74
C LEU A 15 11.27 8.05 0.63
N GLU A 16 11.95 9.20 0.71
CA GLU A 16 12.51 9.68 1.98
C GLU A 16 11.40 9.98 3.00
N GLY A 17 10.38 10.76 2.63
CA GLY A 17 9.24 11.04 3.50
C GLY A 17 8.43 9.79 3.85
N LEU A 18 8.27 8.86 2.90
CA LEU A 18 7.58 7.59 3.15
C LEU A 18 8.34 6.71 4.14
N ARG A 19 9.67 6.71 4.09
CA ARG A 19 10.52 5.98 5.04
C ARG A 19 10.48 6.59 6.43
N GLU A 20 10.43 7.93 6.54
CA GLU A 20 10.29 8.61 7.82
C GLU A 20 8.96 8.23 8.49
N VAL A 21 7.84 8.39 7.78
CA VAL A 21 6.51 8.00 8.27
C VAL A 21 6.45 6.51 8.62
N GLY A 22 7.01 5.65 7.75
CA GLY A 22 7.13 4.22 7.98
C GLY A 22 7.90 3.90 9.27
N GLY A 23 9.01 4.60 9.51
CA GLY A 23 9.81 4.48 10.73
C GLY A 23 9.00 4.82 11.99
N MET A 24 8.23 5.91 11.96
CA MET A 24 7.36 6.30 13.07
C MET A 24 6.27 5.24 13.37
N ILE A 25 5.72 4.61 12.34
CA ILE A 25 4.71 3.54 12.50
C ILE A 25 5.36 2.30 13.14
N VAL A 26 6.52 1.89 12.63
CA VAL A 26 7.28 0.73 13.14
C VAL A 26 7.67 0.94 14.60
N GLU A 27 8.21 2.11 14.95
CA GLU A 27 8.61 2.44 16.32
C GLU A 27 7.43 2.40 17.30
N LYS A 28 6.26 2.91 16.88
CA LYS A 28 5.11 3.06 17.76
C LYS A 28 4.29 1.78 17.93
N TYR A 29 4.15 0.98 16.88
CA TYR A 29 3.20 -0.15 16.86
C TYR A 29 3.87 -1.52 16.71
N GLY A 30 5.15 -1.56 16.32
CA GLY A 30 5.78 -2.78 15.84
C GLY A 30 5.21 -3.20 14.48
N LEU A 31 6.02 -3.90 13.69
CA LEU A 31 5.62 -4.37 12.37
C LEU A 31 6.25 -5.74 12.09
N GLY A 32 5.43 -6.68 11.64
CA GLY A 32 5.89 -7.87 10.94
C GLY A 32 6.30 -7.49 9.51
N ASP A 33 6.12 -8.39 8.55
CA ASP A 33 6.52 -8.14 7.16
C ASP A 33 5.42 -7.47 6.36
N VAL A 34 5.62 -6.19 6.06
CA VAL A 34 4.70 -5.36 5.28
C VAL A 34 5.39 -4.85 4.03
N THR A 35 4.75 -5.07 2.89
CA THR A 35 5.20 -4.54 1.60
C THR A 35 4.18 -3.53 1.07
N VAL A 36 4.62 -2.30 0.84
CA VAL A 36 3.85 -1.28 0.11
C VAL A 36 4.17 -1.41 -1.37
N ILE A 37 3.14 -1.65 -2.19
CA ILE A 37 3.25 -1.97 -3.60
C ILE A 37 2.57 -0.87 -4.41
N PHE A 38 3.34 -0.09 -5.15
CA PHE A 38 2.80 0.95 -6.03
C PHE A 38 2.26 0.32 -7.32
N VAL A 39 1.03 0.68 -7.69
CA VAL A 39 0.32 0.12 -8.84
C VAL A 39 -0.43 1.19 -9.63
N ASP A 40 -0.78 0.86 -10.88
CA ASP A 40 -1.65 1.68 -11.72
C ASP A 40 -3.14 1.42 -11.44
N ASP A 41 -3.99 2.23 -12.09
CA ASP A 41 -5.44 2.17 -11.98
C ASP A 41 -6.02 0.80 -12.40
N ALA A 42 -5.47 0.23 -13.48
CA ALA A 42 -5.92 -1.04 -14.02
C ALA A 42 -5.66 -2.18 -13.04
N ARG A 43 -4.48 -2.19 -12.41
CA ARG A 43 -4.08 -3.19 -11.43
C ARG A 43 -4.88 -3.06 -10.16
N ILE A 44 -5.08 -1.86 -9.61
CA ILE A 44 -5.88 -1.70 -8.38
C ILE A 44 -7.36 -2.01 -8.61
N THR A 45 -7.93 -1.64 -9.76
CA THR A 45 -9.31 -2.00 -10.13
C THR A 45 -9.48 -3.51 -10.24
N LYS A 46 -8.51 -4.20 -10.86
CA LYS A 46 -8.51 -5.66 -10.93
C LYS A 46 -8.50 -6.30 -9.54
N LEU A 47 -7.64 -5.83 -8.63
CA LEU A 47 -7.56 -6.32 -7.25
C LEU A 47 -8.85 -6.04 -6.47
N ASN A 48 -9.40 -4.82 -6.59
CA ASN A 48 -10.64 -4.42 -5.92
C ASN A 48 -11.81 -5.30 -6.37
N ARG A 49 -11.87 -5.64 -7.66
CA ARG A 49 -12.87 -6.57 -8.19
C ARG A 49 -12.64 -7.99 -7.70
N GLU A 50 -11.41 -8.50 -7.78
CA GLU A 50 -11.09 -9.90 -7.45
C GLU A 50 -11.28 -10.22 -5.97
N PHE A 51 -10.90 -9.32 -5.07
CA PHE A 51 -10.90 -9.59 -3.63
C PHE A 51 -12.06 -8.94 -2.87
N LEU A 52 -12.61 -7.81 -3.35
CA LEU A 52 -13.67 -7.07 -2.67
C LEU A 52 -14.98 -6.98 -3.48
N GLY A 53 -15.00 -7.50 -4.72
CA GLY A 53 -16.19 -7.49 -5.58
C GLY A 53 -16.57 -6.10 -6.10
N ARG A 54 -15.65 -5.13 -6.09
CA ARG A 54 -15.90 -3.73 -6.47
C ARG A 54 -15.17 -3.41 -7.77
N ASP A 55 -15.92 -3.09 -8.83
CA ASP A 55 -15.38 -2.82 -10.17
C ASP A 55 -15.17 -1.31 -10.40
N PHE A 56 -14.35 -0.70 -9.54
CA PHE A 56 -13.92 0.69 -9.66
C PHE A 56 -12.55 0.87 -8.98
N PRO A 57 -11.75 1.87 -9.36
CA PRO A 57 -10.44 2.11 -8.76
C PRO A 57 -10.56 2.66 -7.33
N THR A 58 -9.52 2.50 -6.55
CA THR A 58 -9.35 3.12 -5.23
C THR A 58 -7.91 3.57 -5.09
N ASP A 59 -7.65 4.46 -4.14
CA ASP A 59 -6.30 4.92 -3.77
C ASP A 59 -5.46 3.85 -3.07
N VAL A 60 -6.08 3.06 -2.17
CA VAL A 60 -5.37 2.04 -1.39
C VAL A 60 -6.20 0.77 -1.17
N LEU A 61 -5.52 -0.38 -1.20
CA LEU A 61 -6.02 -1.66 -0.70
C LEU A 61 -5.00 -2.27 0.26
N ALA A 62 -5.45 -2.81 1.39
CA ALA A 62 -4.58 -3.52 2.33
C ALA A 62 -5.06 -4.97 2.49
N PHE A 63 -4.15 -5.91 2.24
CA PHE A 63 -4.38 -7.33 2.45
C PHE A 63 -3.59 -7.80 3.67
N ASP A 64 -4.33 -8.27 4.65
CA ASP A 64 -3.79 -8.86 5.85
C ASP A 64 -3.32 -10.28 5.55
N LEU A 65 -2.00 -10.49 5.57
CA LEU A 65 -1.34 -11.78 5.33
C LEU A 65 -0.71 -12.33 6.62
N ARG A 66 -1.18 -11.89 7.79
CA ARG A 66 -0.73 -12.44 9.07
C ARG A 66 -0.91 -13.95 9.07
N ASP A 67 0.20 -14.67 9.16
CA ASP A 67 0.21 -16.01 9.77
C ASP A 67 -0.20 -15.85 11.25
N PRO A 68 -0.68 -16.86 11.98
CA PRO A 68 -1.00 -16.78 13.41
C PRO A 68 0.21 -16.48 14.34
N SER A 69 1.30 -15.94 13.78
CA SER A 69 2.55 -15.57 14.43
C SER A 69 2.39 -14.30 15.29
N PRO A 70 3.10 -14.21 16.43
CA PRO A 70 3.01 -13.07 17.36
C PRO A 70 3.72 -11.78 16.90
N GLU A 71 4.28 -11.71 15.69
CA GLU A 71 5.26 -10.67 15.31
C GLU A 71 4.68 -9.35 14.77
N GLY A 72 3.38 -9.09 14.94
CA GLY A 72 2.73 -7.84 14.53
C GLY A 72 2.12 -7.89 13.12
N PRO A 73 1.62 -6.76 12.58
CA PRO A 73 0.97 -6.73 11.27
C PRO A 73 1.90 -7.22 10.17
N SER A 74 1.44 -8.17 9.35
CA SER A 74 2.14 -8.66 8.15
C SER A 74 1.16 -8.66 6.98
N GLY A 75 1.58 -8.21 5.81
CA GLY A 75 0.65 -8.02 4.70
C GLY A 75 1.18 -7.19 3.54
N GLU A 76 0.29 -6.95 2.60
CA GLU A 76 0.57 -6.15 1.42
C GLU A 76 -0.35 -4.92 1.40
N VAL A 77 0.20 -3.76 1.08
CA VAL A 77 -0.54 -2.51 0.92
C VAL A 77 -0.34 -2.02 -0.50
N TYR A 78 -1.37 -2.14 -1.33
CA TYR A 78 -1.37 -1.69 -2.71
C TYR A 78 -1.82 -0.23 -2.77
N VAL A 79 -0.99 0.64 -3.36
CA VAL A 79 -1.25 2.07 -3.46
C VAL A 79 -1.26 2.48 -4.92
N CYS A 80 -2.37 3.06 -5.39
CA CYS A 80 -2.44 3.68 -6.70
C CYS A 80 -2.01 5.14 -6.61
N LEU A 81 -0.81 5.44 -7.12
CA LEU A 81 -0.21 6.78 -6.98
C LEU A 81 -1.01 7.86 -7.72
N GLU A 82 -1.58 7.53 -8.89
CA GLU A 82 -2.42 8.47 -9.64
C GLU A 82 -3.68 8.85 -8.84
N ARG A 83 -4.35 7.88 -8.24
CA ARG A 83 -5.54 8.12 -7.40
C ARG A 83 -5.18 8.80 -6.09
N ALA A 84 -4.06 8.45 -5.48
CA ALA A 84 -3.58 9.13 -4.28
C ALA A 84 -3.24 10.60 -4.54
N GLU A 85 -2.66 10.92 -5.70
CA GLU A 85 -2.38 12.31 -6.12
C GLU A 85 -3.68 13.09 -6.38
N GLU A 86 -4.63 12.51 -7.10
CA GLU A 86 -5.96 13.12 -7.31
C GLU A 86 -6.63 13.43 -5.97
N GLN A 87 -6.65 12.48 -5.03
CA GLN A 87 -7.23 12.67 -3.70
C GLN A 87 -6.47 13.72 -2.86
N ALA A 88 -5.13 13.78 -2.99
CA ALA A 88 -4.32 14.79 -2.30
C ALA A 88 -4.49 16.21 -2.84
N GLN A 89 -5.06 16.39 -4.04
CA GLN A 89 -5.43 17.71 -4.56
C GLN A 89 -6.81 18.16 -4.09
N GLU A 90 -7.68 17.22 -3.70
CA GLU A 90 -9.02 17.49 -3.20
C GLU A 90 -9.05 17.90 -1.71
N PHE A 91 -7.98 17.61 -0.95
CA PHE A 91 -7.87 17.83 0.50
C PHE A 91 -6.55 18.48 0.92
#